data_AF-A0AB34NXS4-F1
#
_entry.id   AF-A0AB34NXS4-F1
#
_cell.length_a   1.000
_cell.length_b   1.000
_cell.length_c   1.000
_cell.angle_alpha   90.00
_cell.angle_beta   90.00
_cell.angle_gamma   90.00
#
_symmetry.space_group_name_H-M   'P 1'
#
loop_
_entity.id
_entity.type
_entity.pdbx_description
1 polymer ?
#
loop_
_entity_poly.entity_id
_entity_poly.type
_entity_poly.pdbx_seq_one_letter_code
_entity_poly.pdbx_strand_id
1 'polypeptide(L)'
;MKTWFENNWIKLALFTIYSLTSIIYSIKLNILNEELKNMNFLEIVANPQVPAYFIGAAFLLGIGLLYNFFIYKNIWNVSGQIDNLITSIVLMLLTVVIMILIIYLIQNPILRAIFCVYIIGGSVLSATNN
;
A
#
# COMPACT_ATOMS: atom_id res chain seq x y z
N MET A 1 -25.35 9.08 17.19
CA MET A 1 -24.59 9.92 16.23
C MET A 1 -24.55 9.13 14.93
N LYS A 2 -25.33 9.51 13.90
CA LYS A 2 -25.28 8.81 12.59
C LYS A 2 -23.86 8.91 12.08
N THR A 3 -23.14 7.79 12.07
CA THR A 3 -21.79 7.75 11.54
C THR A 3 -21.90 8.09 10.06
N TRP A 4 -21.26 9.18 9.61
CA TRP A 4 -21.25 9.62 8.20
C TRP A 4 -20.95 8.48 7.20
N PHE A 5 -20.28 7.44 7.67
CA PHE A 5 -20.00 6.19 6.96
C PHE A 5 -21.20 5.27 6.68
N GLU A 6 -22.41 5.59 7.12
CA GLU A 6 -23.64 4.89 6.69
C GLU A 6 -23.99 5.20 5.23
N ASN A 7 -23.52 6.32 4.69
CA ASN A 7 -23.78 6.70 3.31
C ASN A 7 -22.86 5.95 2.34
N ASN A 8 -23.44 5.06 1.52
CA ASN A 8 -22.71 4.31 0.50
C ASN A 8 -21.95 5.21 -0.49
N TRP A 9 -22.47 6.40 -0.81
CA TRP A 9 -21.82 7.34 -1.72
C TRP A 9 -20.45 7.80 -1.20
N ILE A 10 -20.32 8.00 0.11
CA ILE A 10 -19.05 8.40 0.73
C ILE A 10 -18.04 7.26 0.68
N LYS A 11 -18.47 6.03 0.99
CA LYS A 11 -17.60 4.84 0.89
C LYS A 11 -17.07 4.67 -0.52
N LEU A 12 -17.92 4.86 -1.52
CA LEU A 12 -17.62 4.66 -2.93
C LEU A 12 -16.72 5.78 -3.46
N ALA A 13 -16.95 7.04 -3.04
CA ALA A 13 -16.07 8.16 -3.36
C ALA A 13 -14.65 7.96 -2.78
N LEU A 14 -14.55 7.58 -1.49
CA LEU A 14 -13.27 7.29 -0.85
C LEU A 14 -12.55 6.11 -1.53
N PHE A 15 -13.27 5.05 -1.86
CA PHE A 15 -12.72 3.92 -2.62
C PHE A 15 -12.20 4.36 -3.98
N THR A 16 -12.96 5.19 -4.70
CA THR A 16 -12.57 5.66 -6.03
C THR A 16 -11.29 6.48 -5.98
N ILE A 17 -11.17 7.39 -5.01
CA ILE A 17 -9.96 8.19 -4.80
C ILE A 17 -8.78 7.29 -4.44
N TYR A 18 -8.97 6.33 -3.53
CA TYR A 18 -7.93 5.37 -3.16
C TYR A 18 -7.51 4.49 -4.34
N SER A 19 -8.46 4.00 -5.13
CA SER A 19 -8.18 3.15 -6.29
C SER A 19 -7.43 3.91 -7.38
N LEU A 20 -7.85 5.14 -7.70
CA LEU A 20 -7.17 5.96 -8.71
C LEU A 20 -5.73 6.29 -8.29
N THR A 21 -5.54 6.72 -7.04
CA THR A 21 -4.21 7.01 -6.50
C THR A 21 -3.33 5.76 -6.49
N SER A 22 -3.87 4.60 -6.11
CA SER A 22 -3.16 3.33 -6.11
C SER A 22 -2.78 2.85 -7.52
N ILE A 23 -3.66 3.02 -8.51
CA ILE A 23 -3.37 2.66 -9.92
C ILE A 23 -2.26 3.56 -10.47
N ILE A 24 -2.37 4.88 -10.31
CA ILE A 24 -1.35 5.83 -10.77
C ILE A 24 0.00 5.53 -10.12
N TYR A 25 -0.01 5.26 -8.82
CA TYR A 25 1.18 4.86 -8.08
C TYR A 25 1.77 3.55 -8.62
N SER A 26 0.93 2.53 -8.87
CA SER A 26 1.37 1.22 -9.37
C SER A 26 2.00 1.32 -10.76
N ILE A 27 1.46 2.15 -11.65
CA ILE A 27 2.05 2.40 -12.98
C ILE A 27 3.45 3.02 -12.83
N LYS A 28 3.58 4.06 -12.00
CA LYS A 28 4.88 4.71 -11.74
C LYS A 28 5.88 3.75 -11.10
N LEU A 29 5.42 2.95 -10.15
CA LEU A 29 6.23 1.93 -9.48
C LEU A 29 6.70 0.86 -10.48
N ASN A 30 5.85 0.45 -11.42
CA ASN A 30 6.22 -0.52 -12.44
C ASN A 30 7.27 0.05 -13.41
N ILE A 31 7.15 1.32 -13.82
CA ILE A 31 8.16 2.00 -14.64
C ILE A 31 9.50 2.03 -13.90
N LEU A 32 9.50 2.44 -12.62
CA LEU A 32 10.70 2.42 -11.80
C LEU A 32 11.29 1.00 -11.68
N ASN A 33 10.45 -0.02 -11.50
CA ASN A 33 10.92 -1.40 -11.42
C ASN A 33 11.62 -1.86 -12.69
N GLU A 34 11.09 -1.50 -13.88
CA GLU A 34 11.74 -1.79 -15.16
C GLU A 34 13.09 -1.06 -15.28
N GLU A 35 13.19 0.19 -14.82
CA GLU A 35 14.46 0.94 -14.77
C GLU A 35 15.48 0.27 -13.83
N LEU A 36 15.04 -0.14 -12.64
CA LEU A 36 15.90 -0.76 -11.62
C LEU A 36 16.31 -2.20 -11.96
N LYS A 37 15.58 -2.90 -12.83
CA LYS A 37 15.83 -4.31 -13.18
C LYS A 37 17.20 -4.53 -13.82
N ASN A 38 17.71 -3.53 -14.54
CA ASN A 38 19.01 -3.59 -15.22
C ASN A 38 20.14 -2.94 -14.41
N MET A 39 19.83 -2.38 -13.24
CA MET A 39 20.81 -1.71 -12.39
C MET A 39 21.46 -2.68 -11.41
N ASN A 40 22.71 -2.39 -11.06
CA ASN A 40 23.40 -3.13 -10.03
C ASN A 40 22.86 -2.75 -8.63
N PHE A 41 23.05 -3.65 -7.67
CA PHE A 41 22.51 -3.47 -6.31
C PHE A 41 22.87 -2.11 -5.67
N LEU A 42 24.12 -1.67 -5.78
CA LEU A 42 24.57 -0.39 -5.22
C LEU A 42 23.90 0.81 -5.90
N GLU A 43 23.62 0.71 -7.19
CA GLU A 43 22.95 1.76 -7.97
C GLU A 43 21.48 1.88 -7.57
N ILE A 44 20.83 0.74 -7.28
CA ILE A 44 19.45 0.72 -6.77
C ILE A 44 19.38 1.40 -5.40
N VAL A 45 20.32 1.11 -4.49
CA VAL A 45 20.38 1.74 -3.16
C VAL A 45 20.71 3.22 -3.23
N ALA A 46 21.59 3.62 -4.15
CA ALA A 46 21.96 5.01 -4.37
C ALA A 46 20.85 5.83 -5.05
N ASN A 47 19.84 5.17 -5.63
CA ASN A 47 18.73 5.86 -6.27
C ASN A 47 17.81 6.51 -5.21
N PRO A 48 17.75 7.86 -5.13
CA PRO A 48 16.99 8.56 -4.09
C PRO A 48 15.47 8.35 -4.20
N GLN A 49 14.98 7.83 -5.33
CA GLN A 49 13.57 7.53 -5.52
C GLN A 49 13.14 6.27 -4.76
N VAL A 50 14.03 5.28 -4.56
CA VAL A 50 13.69 3.99 -3.96
C VAL A 50 13.08 4.11 -2.56
N PRO A 51 13.66 4.89 -1.62
CA PRO A 51 13.05 5.13 -0.31
C PRO A 51 11.69 5.84 -0.40
N ALA A 52 11.55 6.80 -1.30
CA ALA A 52 10.30 7.56 -1.46
C ALA A 52 9.15 6.67 -1.96
N TYR A 53 9.43 5.80 -2.94
CA TYR A 53 8.44 4.82 -3.39
C TYR A 53 8.10 3.81 -2.30
N PHE A 54 9.07 3.32 -1.53
CA PHE A 54 8.78 2.42 -0.42
C PHE A 54 7.87 3.05 0.65
N ILE A 55 8.14 4.31 1.04
CA ILE A 55 7.29 5.05 1.97
C ILE A 55 5.89 5.26 1.38
N GLY A 56 5.80 5.61 0.10
CA GLY A 56 4.52 5.77 -0.61
C GLY A 56 3.69 4.49 -0.62
N ALA A 57 4.33 3.34 -0.80
CA ALA A 57 3.67 2.04 -0.70
C ALA A 57 3.18 1.76 0.73
N ALA A 58 4.04 1.94 1.74
CA ALA A 58 3.65 1.74 3.13
C ALA A 58 2.46 2.64 3.52
N PHE A 59 2.45 3.88 3.04
CA PHE A 59 1.36 4.82 3.24
C PHE A 59 0.06 4.36 2.57
N LEU A 60 0.11 3.93 1.31
CA LEU A 60 -1.07 3.40 0.59
C LEU A 60 -1.61 2.12 1.26
N LEU A 61 -0.75 1.21 1.68
CA LEU A 61 -1.15 0.01 2.41
C LEU A 61 -1.82 0.39 3.75
N GLY A 62 -1.27 1.37 4.47
CA GLY A 62 -1.87 1.91 5.70
C GLY A 62 -3.26 2.50 5.47
N ILE A 63 -3.45 3.28 4.40
CA ILE A 63 -4.77 3.81 4.01
C ILE A 63 -5.74 2.67 3.66
N GLY A 64 -5.30 1.68 2.88
CA GLY A 64 -6.12 0.52 2.52
C GLY A 64 -6.58 -0.28 3.75
N LEU A 65 -5.69 -0.48 4.73
CA LEU A 65 -6.02 -1.10 6.01
C LEU A 65 -7.01 -0.28 6.82
N LEU A 66 -6.80 1.04 6.93
CA LEU A 66 -7.73 1.94 7.62
C LEU A 66 -9.11 1.91 6.98
N TYR A 67 -9.17 1.96 5.64
CA TYR A 67 -10.42 1.88 4.90
C TYR A 67 -11.17 0.57 5.19
N ASN A 68 -10.48 -0.57 5.13
CA ASN A 68 -11.05 -1.87 5.48
C ASN A 68 -11.51 -1.94 6.94
N PHE A 69 -10.75 -1.38 7.87
CA PHE A 69 -11.14 -1.31 9.29
C PHE A 69 -12.43 -0.50 9.47
N PHE A 70 -12.56 0.65 8.80
CA PHE A 70 -13.78 1.45 8.85
C PHE A 70 -14.99 0.75 8.23
N ILE A 71 -14.81 0.02 7.13
CA ILE A 71 -15.90 -0.79 6.58
C ILE A 71 -16.30 -1.88 7.57
N TYR A 72 -15.35 -2.66 8.07
CA TYR A 72 -15.61 -3.77 8.99
C TYR A 72 -16.33 -3.31 10.26
N LYS A 73 -15.89 -2.19 10.86
CA LYS A 73 -16.53 -1.62 12.04
C LYS A 73 -17.99 -1.23 11.79
N ASN A 74 -18.32 -0.81 10.56
CA ASN A 74 -19.67 -0.38 10.21
C ASN A 74 -20.54 -1.49 9.62
N ILE A 75 -19.99 -2.67 9.27
CA ILE A 75 -20.76 -3.81 8.76
C ILE A 75 -21.86 -4.23 9.74
N TRP A 76 -21.56 -4.24 11.05
CA TRP A 76 -22.50 -4.66 12.09
C TRP A 76 -23.67 -3.67 12.28
N ASN A 77 -23.47 -2.40 11.96
CA ASN A 77 -24.51 -1.37 12.06
C ASN A 77 -25.49 -1.41 10.88
N VAL A 78 -25.12 -2.07 9.77
CA VAL A 78 -25.87 -2.06 8.51
C VAL A 78 -26.42 -3.46 8.17
N SER A 79 -26.27 -4.44 9.07
CA SER A 79 -26.69 -5.84 8.88
C SER A 79 -28.18 -6.04 8.58
N GLY A 80 -29.01 -5.02 8.79
CA GLY A 80 -30.43 -5.02 8.41
C GLY A 80 -30.71 -4.79 6.92
N GLN A 81 -29.73 -4.37 6.10
CA GLN A 81 -29.89 -4.11 4.67
C GLN A 81 -28.86 -4.91 3.85
N ILE A 82 -29.31 -6.01 3.24
CA ILE A 82 -28.47 -6.98 2.52
C ILE A 82 -27.63 -6.31 1.41
N ASP A 83 -28.21 -5.39 0.65
CA ASP A 83 -27.52 -4.71 -0.46
C ASP A 83 -26.29 -3.90 0.00
N ASN A 84 -26.40 -3.25 1.15
CA ASN A 84 -25.29 -2.47 1.72
C ASN A 84 -24.18 -3.37 2.28
N LEU A 85 -24.56 -4.55 2.78
CA LEU A 85 -23.64 -5.55 3.27
C LEU A 85 -22.82 -6.14 2.11
N ILE A 86 -23.49 -6.52 1.01
CA ILE A 86 -22.83 -7.00 -0.22
C ILE A 86 -21.87 -5.94 -0.77
N THR A 87 -22.32 -4.69 -0.89
CA THR A 87 -21.49 -3.58 -1.39
C THR A 87 -20.23 -3.39 -0.53
N SER A 88 -20.37 -3.46 0.80
CA SER A 88 -19.26 -3.29 1.74
C SER A 88 -18.23 -4.42 1.62
N ILE A 89 -18.69 -5.67 1.45
CA ILE A 89 -17.81 -6.84 1.24
C ILE A 89 -17.04 -6.73 -0.07
N VAL A 90 -17.72 -6.35 -1.17
CA VAL A 90 -17.07 -6.19 -2.48
C VAL A 90 -15.98 -5.10 -2.42
N LEU A 91 -16.26 -3.96 -1.79
CA LEU A 91 -15.27 -2.89 -1.62
C LEU A 91 -14.06 -3.32 -0.77
N MET A 92 -14.28 -4.12 0.27
CA MET A 92 -13.18 -4.68 1.06
C MET A 92 -12.30 -5.61 0.22
N LEU A 93 -12.91 -6.54 -0.54
CA LEU A 93 -12.17 -7.47 -1.40
C LEU A 93 -11.35 -6.74 -2.46
N LEU A 94 -11.94 -5.75 -3.14
CA LEU A 94 -11.23 -4.95 -4.12
C LEU A 94 -10.05 -4.19 -3.50
N THR A 95 -10.22 -3.64 -2.29
CA THR A 95 -9.15 -2.96 -1.56
C THR A 95 -8.00 -3.92 -1.27
N VAL A 96 -8.30 -5.16 -0.85
CA VAL A 96 -7.29 -6.21 -0.62
C VAL A 96 -6.55 -6.56 -1.92
N VAL A 97 -7.24 -6.68 -3.04
CA VAL A 97 -6.60 -6.95 -4.35
C VAL A 97 -5.62 -5.83 -4.72
N ILE A 98 -5.98 -4.57 -4.52
CA ILE A 98 -5.09 -3.42 -4.75
C ILE A 98 -3.85 -3.50 -3.85
N MET A 99 -4.04 -3.83 -2.56
CA MET A 99 -2.93 -3.98 -1.62
C MET A 99 -1.97 -5.09 -2.05
N ILE A 100 -2.49 -6.24 -2.48
CA ILE A 100 -1.68 -7.35 -2.99
C ILE A 100 -0.87 -6.91 -4.21
N LEU A 101 -1.46 -6.14 -5.13
CA LEU A 101 -0.78 -5.63 -6.32
C LEU A 101 0.38 -4.69 -5.95
N ILE A 102 0.17 -3.79 -4.98
CA ILE A 102 1.22 -2.91 -4.46
C ILE A 102 2.37 -3.73 -3.84
N ILE A 103 2.05 -4.74 -3.02
CA ILE A 103 3.06 -5.61 -2.39
C ILE A 103 3.87 -6.36 -3.46
N TYR A 104 3.20 -6.93 -4.47
CA TYR A 104 3.85 -7.65 -5.55
C TYR A 104 4.84 -6.77 -6.31
N LEU A 105 4.47 -5.53 -6.61
CA LEU A 105 5.35 -4.60 -7.31
C LEU A 105 6.59 -4.21 -6.48
N ILE A 106 6.50 -4.13 -5.15
CA ILE A 106 7.67 -3.75 -4.31
C ILE A 106 8.70 -4.87 -4.20
N GLN A 107 8.26 -6.13 -4.29
CA GLN A 107 9.06 -7.28 -3.84
C GLN A 107 10.43 -7.44 -4.52
N ASN A 108 10.62 -7.04 -5.79
CA ASN A 108 11.76 -7.57 -6.56
C ASN A 108 12.96 -6.65 -6.86
N PRO A 109 12.90 -5.31 -6.78
CA PRO A 109 14.14 -4.53 -6.63
C PRO A 109 14.19 -3.73 -5.32
N ILE A 110 13.07 -3.16 -4.88
CA ILE A 110 13.01 -2.22 -3.76
C ILE A 110 13.19 -2.93 -2.41
N LEU A 111 12.49 -4.04 -2.19
CA LEU A 111 12.57 -4.78 -0.93
C LEU A 111 13.99 -5.34 -0.68
N ARG A 112 14.63 -5.83 -1.75
CA ARG A 112 16.03 -6.30 -1.74
C ARG A 112 17.01 -5.16 -1.42
N ALA A 113 16.78 -3.97 -1.98
CA ALA A 113 17.61 -2.79 -1.69
C ALA A 113 17.56 -2.40 -0.21
N ILE A 114 16.36 -2.31 0.36
CA ILE A 114 16.15 -1.90 1.76
C ILE A 114 16.70 -2.94 2.74
N PHE A 115 16.48 -4.23 2.47
CA PHE A 115 16.97 -5.30 3.33
C PHE A 115 18.50 -5.31 3.45
N CYS A 116 19.20 -5.08 2.33
CA CYS A 116 20.65 -4.99 2.35
C CYS A 116 21.17 -3.69 3.00
N VAL A 117 20.48 -2.55 2.83
CA VAL A 117 20.82 -1.32 3.58
C VAL A 117 20.73 -1.57 5.08
N TYR A 118 19.71 -2.29 5.53
CA TYR A 118 19.56 -2.64 6.94
C TYR A 118 20.70 -3.56 7.42
N ILE A 119 21.08 -4.57 6.64
CA ILE A 119 22.20 -5.48 6.98
C ILE A 119 23.54 -4.75 6.98
N ILE A 120 23.85 -3.98 5.92
CA ILE A 120 25.14 -3.29 5.78
C ILE A 120 25.23 -2.14 6.79
N GLY A 121 24.18 -1.33 6.92
CA GLY A 121 24.12 -0.25 7.92
C GLY A 121 24.21 -0.78 9.35
N GLY A 122 23.48 -1.84 9.67
CA GLY A 122 23.50 -2.47 10.99
C GLY A 122 24.85 -3.11 11.34
N SER A 123 25.52 -3.71 10.36
CA SER A 123 26.86 -4.30 10.55
C SER A 123 27.95 -3.24 10.70
N VAL A 124 27.89 -2.14 9.95
CA VAL A 124 28.82 -0.99 10.12
C VAL A 124 28.64 -0.35 11.49
N LEU A 125 27.40 -0.06 11.91
CA LEU A 125 27.12 0.53 13.23
C LEU A 125 27.56 -0.38 14.38
N SER A 126 27.41 -1.70 14.21
CA SER A 126 27.89 -2.68 15.20
C SER A 126 29.41 -2.77 15.24
N ALA A 127 30.08 -2.63 14.09
CA ALA A 127 31.54 -2.65 14.01
C ALA A 127 32.20 -1.36 14.55
N THR A 128 31.53 -0.22 14.46
CA THR A 128 32.03 1.07 14.98
C THR A 128 31.75 1.30 16.47
N ASN A 129 30.84 0.52 17.07
CA ASN A 129 30.52 0.56 18.51
C ASN A 129 31.35 -0.44 19.35
N ASN A 130 32.31 -1.15 18.73
CA ASN A 130 33.38 -1.90 19.38
C ASN A 130 34.70 -1.15 19.24
#